data_AF-F2PXQ2-F1
#
_entry.id   AF-F2PXQ2-F1
#
_cell.length_a   1.000
_cell.length_b   1.000
_cell.length_c   1.000
_cell.angle_alpha   90.00
_cell.angle_beta   90.00
_cell.angle_gamma   90.00
#
_symmetry.space_group_name_H-M   'P 1'
#
loop_
_entity.id
_entity.type
_entity.pdbx_description
1 polymer ?
#
loop_
_entity_poly.entity_id
_entity_poly.type
_entity_poly.pdbx_seq_one_letter_code
_entity_poly.pdbx_strand_id
1 'polypeptide(L)'
;MKAHGFAKDMWNYVSSLKEAVTKHTGGKVIDLQKLAVTLGIIGIEKTLFDIPFGSIGSLYFKTDLPPELQADLYLPGASDPDGDCDTFCIGPIADYMFWYGKRAELAVDRGPWNDPRQYLRAIGNRELEWTEKFGKPLEKDFPYNTLLPGIINQECYASLLRKYLEIVPFLLPEDPQNPGNQPAFRHPDLTPANVFVSPETFEITCIIDWQHATVTPLLLAAGHPKMFENPDVEPPETLEAPKPPEGYDTLDPETKAEVDELLRRRYLYYLYRVFNGAQNKKHLSAFYDPLLLPRQHLVDYAGRQWSGNRITLQGALMRMCEYWPLLSTDEKCPIAFTDAELKKHSEDEPMWFDLNALVNHWRDELGGLNEEGWIRSEMYNSALEKNKALKQKFINDADPDEVEKVANGWPFQDKEEYF
;
A
#
# COMPACT_ATOMS: atom_id res chain seq x y z
N MET A 1 14.68 9.39 24.73
CA MET A 1 15.47 8.14 24.88
C MET A 1 15.19 7.08 23.79
N LYS A 2 14.04 7.07 23.10
CA LYS A 2 13.74 6.08 22.03
C LYS A 2 14.41 6.36 20.66
N ALA A 3 14.67 7.62 20.30
CA ALA A 3 15.25 7.99 19.00
C ALA A 3 16.75 7.59 18.81
N HIS A 4 17.51 7.46 19.90
CA HIS A 4 18.89 6.97 19.86
C HIS A 4 18.98 5.44 19.63
N GLY A 5 17.90 4.69 19.92
CA GLY A 5 17.82 3.27 19.58
C GLY A 5 17.69 3.08 18.07
N PHE A 6 16.70 3.75 17.46
CA PHE A 6 16.37 3.58 16.05
C PHE A 6 17.54 3.88 15.08
N ALA A 7 18.28 4.97 15.29
CA ALA A 7 19.44 5.30 14.45
C ALA A 7 20.60 4.29 14.59
N LYS A 8 20.76 3.70 15.78
CA LYS A 8 21.74 2.62 16.04
C LYS A 8 21.30 1.31 15.39
N ASP A 9 20.01 1.00 15.46
CA ASP A 9 19.41 -0.19 14.85
C ASP A 9 19.54 -0.14 13.32
N MET A 10 19.39 1.04 12.74
CA MET A 10 19.55 1.29 11.31
C MET A 10 21.01 1.20 10.82
N TRP A 11 21.98 1.63 11.62
CA TRP A 11 23.40 1.44 11.28
C TRP A 11 23.80 -0.03 11.37
N ASN A 12 23.32 -0.75 12.40
CA ASN A 12 23.46 -2.19 12.52
C ASN A 12 22.79 -2.92 11.35
N TYR A 13 21.65 -2.41 10.89
CA TYR A 13 20.95 -2.90 9.70
C TYR A 13 21.80 -2.77 8.43
N VAL A 14 22.40 -1.61 8.17
CA VAL A 14 23.29 -1.41 7.01
C VAL A 14 24.55 -2.29 7.08
N SER A 15 25.13 -2.47 8.27
CA SER A 15 26.30 -3.33 8.45
C SER A 15 25.97 -4.80 8.20
N SER A 16 24.85 -5.29 8.74
CA SER A 16 24.39 -6.67 8.56
C SER A 16 24.01 -6.97 7.10
N LEU A 17 23.49 -6.00 6.34
CA LEU A 17 23.24 -6.16 4.89
C LEU A 17 24.53 -6.49 4.13
N LYS A 18 25.65 -5.82 4.45
CA LYS A 18 26.94 -6.08 3.78
C LYS A 18 27.47 -7.49 4.06
N GLU A 19 27.31 -7.97 5.29
CA GLU A 19 27.72 -9.32 5.70
C GLU A 19 26.85 -10.40 5.04
N ALA A 20 25.52 -10.19 5.01
CA ALA A 20 24.57 -11.13 4.41
C ALA A 20 24.81 -11.33 2.90
N VAL A 21 25.06 -10.26 2.14
CA VAL A 21 25.42 -10.34 0.71
C VAL A 21 26.67 -11.18 0.48
N THR A 22 27.68 -11.04 1.34
CA THR A 22 28.94 -11.78 1.23
C THR A 22 28.73 -13.28 1.44
N LYS A 23 27.83 -13.67 2.34
CA LYS A 23 27.57 -15.07 2.72
C LYS A 23 26.72 -15.83 1.69
N HIS A 24 25.84 -15.15 0.95
CA HIS A 24 24.81 -15.80 0.12
C HIS A 24 25.26 -16.16 -1.31
N THR A 25 26.47 -15.75 -1.72
CA THR A 25 27.02 -16.02 -3.06
C THR A 25 27.49 -17.48 -3.27
N GLY A 26 27.17 -18.42 -2.37
CA GLY A 26 27.70 -19.80 -2.38
C GLY A 26 26.70 -20.97 -2.24
N GLY A 27 25.39 -20.82 -2.56
CA GLY A 27 24.32 -21.83 -2.33
C GLY A 27 23.67 -22.49 -3.56
N LYS A 28 22.94 -23.62 -3.36
CA LYS A 28 22.44 -24.64 -4.34
C LYS A 28 21.39 -24.15 -5.37
N VAL A 29 21.16 -24.96 -6.41
CA VAL A 29 20.40 -24.68 -7.65
C VAL A 29 18.96 -24.11 -7.49
N ILE A 30 18.18 -24.48 -6.48
CA ILE A 30 16.81 -23.94 -6.26
C ILE A 30 16.84 -22.49 -5.73
N ASP A 31 17.92 -22.12 -5.04
CA ASP A 31 18.16 -20.75 -4.59
C ASP A 31 18.53 -19.83 -5.77
N LEU A 32 19.14 -20.39 -6.83
CA LEU A 32 19.59 -19.61 -7.99
C LEU A 32 18.44 -19.00 -8.80
N GLN A 33 17.32 -19.70 -8.95
CA GLN A 33 16.16 -19.18 -9.70
C GLN A 33 15.53 -17.97 -8.99
N LYS A 34 15.20 -18.14 -7.69
CA LYS A 34 14.63 -17.06 -6.88
C LYS A 34 15.59 -15.88 -6.80
N LEU A 35 16.89 -16.16 -6.64
CA LEU A 35 17.93 -15.14 -6.61
C LEU A 35 18.02 -14.40 -7.94
N ALA A 36 18.06 -15.10 -9.08
CA ALA A 36 18.14 -14.50 -10.41
C ALA A 36 16.95 -13.58 -10.68
N VAL A 37 15.73 -14.05 -10.43
CA VAL A 37 14.52 -13.23 -10.59
C VAL A 37 14.53 -12.03 -9.65
N THR A 38 14.89 -12.22 -8.38
CA THR A 38 14.96 -11.12 -7.40
C THR A 38 15.99 -10.07 -7.82
N LEU A 39 17.18 -10.48 -8.26
CA LEU A 39 18.21 -9.56 -8.75
C LEU A 39 17.79 -8.85 -10.03
N GLY A 40 17.10 -9.54 -10.94
CA GLY A 40 16.53 -8.93 -12.14
C GLY A 40 15.53 -7.82 -11.81
N ILE A 41 14.60 -8.08 -10.89
CA ILE A 41 13.64 -7.06 -10.45
C ILE A 41 14.34 -5.89 -9.76
N ILE A 42 15.31 -6.16 -8.87
CA ILE A 42 16.08 -5.11 -8.21
C ILE A 42 16.82 -4.25 -9.23
N GLY A 43 17.37 -4.86 -10.28
CA GLY A 43 18.01 -4.13 -11.38
C GLY A 43 17.05 -3.18 -12.08
N ILE A 44 15.83 -3.67 -12.40
CA ILE A 44 14.78 -2.86 -13.03
C ILE A 44 14.34 -1.73 -12.09
N GLU A 45 14.00 -2.04 -10.84
CA GLU A 45 13.57 -1.03 -9.86
C GLU A 45 14.65 0.04 -9.64
N LYS A 46 15.92 -0.37 -9.55
CA LYS A 46 17.03 0.57 -9.46
C LYS A 46 17.07 1.50 -10.67
N THR A 47 16.97 0.97 -11.89
CA THR A 47 16.92 1.78 -13.11
C THR A 47 15.77 2.79 -13.04
N LEU A 48 14.56 2.37 -12.65
CA LEU A 48 13.40 3.26 -12.56
C LEU A 48 13.55 4.35 -11.48
N PHE A 49 14.12 4.01 -10.33
CA PHE A 49 14.41 4.96 -9.24
C PHE A 49 15.58 5.89 -9.61
N ASP A 50 16.40 5.52 -10.60
CA ASP A 50 17.51 6.32 -11.08
C ASP A 50 17.11 7.37 -12.11
N ILE A 51 15.94 7.25 -12.72
CA ILE A 51 15.39 8.25 -13.64
C ILE A 51 15.16 9.58 -12.91
N PRO A 52 15.73 10.71 -13.39
CA PRO A 52 15.65 11.99 -12.71
C PRO A 52 14.34 12.73 -13.03
N PHE A 53 13.18 12.13 -12.72
CA PHE A 53 11.88 12.73 -13.01
C PHE A 53 11.72 14.13 -12.39
N GLY A 54 11.16 15.07 -13.17
CA GLY A 54 10.99 16.46 -12.76
C GLY A 54 9.71 16.75 -11.97
N SER A 55 8.70 15.90 -12.13
CA SER A 55 7.34 16.14 -11.62
C SER A 55 6.65 14.85 -11.19
N ILE A 56 5.58 14.99 -10.41
CA ILE A 56 4.70 13.93 -9.94
C ILE A 56 3.46 13.89 -10.84
N GLY A 57 3.06 12.69 -11.24
CA GLY A 57 1.94 12.47 -12.16
C GLY A 57 2.09 11.15 -12.90
N SER A 58 1.48 11.05 -14.08
CA SER A 58 1.63 9.90 -14.98
C SER A 58 2.42 10.29 -16.23
N LEU A 59 3.02 9.29 -16.89
CA LEU A 59 3.77 9.47 -18.13
C LEU A 59 2.82 9.55 -19.33
N TYR A 60 3.02 10.55 -20.19
CA TYR A 60 2.23 10.74 -21.41
C TYR A 60 3.12 11.03 -22.61
N PHE A 61 2.63 10.70 -23.81
CA PHE A 61 3.14 11.34 -25.03
C PHE A 61 2.72 12.81 -25.03
N LYS A 62 3.63 13.70 -25.41
CA LYS A 62 3.34 15.13 -25.53
C LYS A 62 2.21 15.44 -26.51
N THR A 63 1.98 14.56 -27.49
CA THR A 63 0.92 14.69 -28.49
C THR A 63 -0.47 14.43 -27.93
N ASP A 64 -0.57 13.74 -26.79
CA ASP A 64 -1.84 13.28 -26.22
C ASP A 64 -2.41 14.28 -25.20
N LEU A 65 -1.60 15.26 -24.78
CA LEU A 65 -1.98 16.28 -23.81
C LEU A 65 -1.84 17.69 -24.39
N PRO A 66 -2.73 18.63 -24.05
CA PRO A 66 -2.53 20.03 -24.38
C PRO A 66 -1.37 20.61 -23.53
N PRO A 67 -0.61 21.60 -24.03
CA PRO A 67 0.60 22.10 -23.38
C PRO A 67 0.44 22.54 -21.92
N GLU A 68 -0.72 23.05 -21.54
CA GLU A 68 -1.04 23.48 -20.17
C GLU A 68 -1.13 22.35 -19.15
N LEU A 69 -1.28 21.10 -19.60
CA LEU A 69 -1.30 19.90 -18.75
C LEU A 69 0.04 19.16 -18.74
N GLN A 70 1.05 19.69 -19.43
CA GLN A 70 2.37 19.07 -19.54
C GLN A 70 3.34 19.71 -18.55
N ALA A 71 3.95 18.89 -17.70
CA ALA A 71 5.13 19.23 -16.92
C ALA A 71 6.38 18.55 -17.47
N ASP A 72 7.53 19.07 -17.07
CA ASP A 72 8.83 18.57 -17.52
C ASP A 72 9.02 17.10 -17.13
N LEU A 73 9.52 16.31 -18.08
CA LEU A 73 9.80 14.89 -17.83
C LEU A 73 10.89 14.72 -16.79
N TYR A 74 12.02 15.42 -16.99
CA TYR A 74 13.20 15.33 -16.14
C TYR A 74 13.48 16.64 -15.39
N LEU A 75 14.25 16.54 -14.31
CA LEU A 75 14.76 17.68 -13.56
C LEU A 75 15.60 18.61 -14.46
N PRO A 76 15.56 19.93 -14.23
CA PRO A 76 16.38 20.89 -14.98
C PRO A 76 17.87 20.51 -14.98
N GLY A 77 18.46 20.40 -16.18
CA GLY A 77 19.87 20.06 -16.34
C GLY A 77 20.20 18.56 -16.29
N ALA A 78 19.19 17.69 -16.18
CA ALA A 78 19.37 16.26 -16.38
C ALA A 78 19.85 15.96 -17.82
N SER A 79 20.67 14.91 -17.96
CA SER A 79 21.07 14.42 -19.27
C SER A 79 19.91 13.70 -19.94
N ASP A 80 19.65 14.01 -21.21
CA ASP A 80 18.67 13.34 -22.04
C ASP A 80 19.32 12.91 -23.37
N PRO A 81 20.11 11.83 -23.37
CA PRO A 81 20.83 11.39 -24.56
C PRO A 81 19.92 10.80 -25.63
N ASP A 82 18.76 10.27 -25.22
CA ASP A 82 17.82 9.56 -26.09
C ASP A 82 16.71 10.51 -26.64
N GLY A 83 16.63 11.75 -26.14
CA GLY A 83 15.65 12.74 -26.57
C GLY A 83 14.24 12.44 -26.04
N ASP A 84 14.14 11.79 -24.88
CA ASP A 84 12.87 11.41 -24.27
C ASP A 84 12.00 12.64 -23.99
N CYS A 85 12.61 13.76 -23.61
CA CYS A 85 11.90 15.00 -23.32
C CYS A 85 11.24 15.61 -24.57
N ASP A 86 11.61 15.21 -25.79
CA ASP A 86 10.92 15.64 -27.01
C ASP A 86 9.63 14.85 -27.25
N THR A 87 9.53 13.65 -26.70
CA THR A 87 8.43 12.70 -26.93
C THR A 87 7.47 12.63 -25.75
N PHE A 88 7.99 12.65 -24.53
CA PHE A 88 7.24 12.40 -23.31
C PHE A 88 7.17 13.62 -22.38
N CYS A 89 6.13 13.66 -21.55
CA CYS A 89 5.96 14.62 -20.47
C CYS A 89 5.32 13.95 -19.26
N ILE A 90 5.39 14.60 -18.10
CA ILE A 90 4.56 14.24 -16.95
C ILE A 90 3.25 15.01 -17.06
N GLY A 91 2.13 14.29 -16.98
CA GLY A 91 0.78 14.85 -17.05
C GLY A 91 -0.04 14.55 -15.79
N PRO A 92 -1.35 14.86 -15.83
CA PRO A 92 -2.27 14.54 -14.76
C PRO A 92 -2.23 13.05 -14.40
N ILE A 93 -2.48 12.71 -13.15
CA ILE A 93 -2.38 11.33 -12.70
C ILE A 93 -3.46 10.45 -13.35
N ALA A 94 -3.07 9.29 -13.88
CA ALA A 94 -3.95 8.29 -14.51
C ALA A 94 -4.35 7.14 -13.56
N ASP A 95 -3.95 7.23 -12.30
CA ASP A 95 -4.31 6.26 -11.26
C ASP A 95 -5.83 6.19 -11.10
N TYR A 96 -6.39 4.99 -11.14
CA TYR A 96 -7.82 4.77 -10.98
C TYR A 96 -8.36 5.37 -9.68
N MET A 97 -7.56 5.47 -8.61
CA MET A 97 -7.96 6.12 -7.36
C MET A 97 -8.34 7.60 -7.53
N PHE A 98 -7.95 8.27 -8.62
CA PHE A 98 -8.39 9.63 -8.96
C PHE A 98 -9.62 9.69 -9.89
N TRP A 99 -10.00 8.57 -10.51
CA TRP A 99 -10.99 8.52 -11.58
C TRP A 99 -12.14 7.55 -11.34
N TYR A 100 -12.01 6.63 -10.38
CA TYR A 100 -12.97 5.57 -10.15
C TYR A 100 -14.33 6.11 -9.70
N GLY A 101 -15.38 5.66 -10.40
CA GLY A 101 -16.75 6.07 -10.16
C GLY A 101 -16.95 7.58 -10.22
N LYS A 102 -17.69 8.12 -9.26
CA LYS A 102 -18.06 9.54 -9.12
C LYS A 102 -16.87 10.46 -8.92
N ARG A 103 -15.67 9.94 -8.66
CA ARG A 103 -14.45 10.77 -8.71
C ARG A 103 -14.20 11.34 -10.10
N ALA A 104 -14.58 10.64 -11.17
CA ALA A 104 -14.49 11.16 -12.53
C ALA A 104 -15.36 12.40 -12.75
N GLU A 105 -16.45 12.56 -12.00
CA GLU A 105 -17.36 13.71 -12.10
C GLU A 105 -16.87 14.96 -11.33
N LEU A 106 -15.78 14.84 -10.57
CA LEU A 106 -15.24 15.94 -9.78
C LEU A 106 -14.28 16.81 -10.58
N ALA A 107 -14.40 18.13 -10.43
CA ALA A 107 -13.48 19.11 -11.01
C ALA A 107 -12.29 19.36 -10.05
N VAL A 108 -11.61 18.29 -9.65
CA VAL A 108 -10.48 18.32 -8.72
C VAL A 108 -9.14 18.47 -9.45
N ASP A 109 -8.15 18.99 -8.72
CA ASP A 109 -6.75 19.00 -9.14
C ASP A 109 -6.22 17.56 -9.30
N ARG A 110 -5.72 17.25 -10.49
CA ARG A 110 -5.16 15.95 -10.86
C ARG A 110 -3.69 16.04 -11.25
N GLY A 111 -3.06 17.20 -11.02
CA GLY A 111 -1.68 17.45 -11.39
C GLY A 111 -1.52 17.81 -12.87
N PRO A 112 -0.29 17.77 -13.38
CA PRO A 112 0.94 17.33 -12.70
C PRO A 112 1.40 18.28 -11.57
N TRP A 113 2.26 17.78 -10.66
CA TRP A 113 2.77 18.58 -9.53
C TRP A 113 4.30 18.59 -9.44
N ASN A 114 4.87 19.78 -9.21
CA ASN A 114 6.30 19.93 -8.93
C ASN A 114 6.62 19.93 -7.43
N ASP A 115 5.63 20.29 -6.59
CA ASP A 115 5.73 20.21 -5.14
C ASP A 115 4.98 18.96 -4.65
N PRO A 116 5.67 18.01 -3.99
CA PRO A 116 5.02 16.80 -3.49
C PRO A 116 3.91 17.07 -2.46
N ARG A 117 3.89 18.23 -1.80
CA ARG A 117 2.79 18.61 -0.90
C ARG A 117 1.50 18.95 -1.65
N GLN A 118 1.60 19.44 -2.88
CA GLN A 118 0.41 19.68 -3.72
C GLN A 118 -0.24 18.34 -4.06
N TYR A 119 0.55 17.32 -4.38
CA TYR A 119 0.05 15.95 -4.56
C TYR A 119 -0.66 15.43 -3.30
N LEU A 120 -0.03 15.54 -2.13
CA LEU A 120 -0.66 15.14 -0.87
C LEU A 120 -1.96 15.88 -0.57
N ARG A 121 -2.00 17.18 -0.87
CA ARG A 121 -3.21 18.01 -0.72
C ARG A 121 -4.30 17.58 -1.70
N ALA A 122 -3.95 17.27 -2.94
CA ALA A 122 -4.90 16.82 -3.95
C ALA A 122 -5.59 15.51 -3.55
N ILE A 123 -4.86 14.57 -2.94
CA ILE A 123 -5.45 13.34 -2.37
C ILE A 123 -6.55 13.67 -1.36
N GLY A 124 -6.24 14.50 -0.35
CA GLY A 124 -7.19 14.85 0.70
C GLY A 124 -8.37 15.69 0.19
N ASN A 125 -8.11 16.67 -0.67
CA ASN A 125 -9.15 17.52 -1.25
C ASN A 125 -10.13 16.72 -2.11
N ARG A 126 -9.61 15.77 -2.91
CA ARG A 126 -10.45 14.90 -3.73
C ARG A 126 -11.44 14.11 -2.88
N GLU A 127 -10.96 13.45 -1.84
CA GLU A 127 -11.86 12.66 -0.97
C GLU A 127 -12.79 13.54 -0.15
N LEU A 128 -12.36 14.76 0.22
CA LEU A 128 -13.21 15.70 0.95
C LEU A 128 -14.36 16.18 0.07
N GLU A 129 -14.07 16.61 -1.16
CA GLU A 129 -15.08 17.03 -2.13
C GLU A 129 -16.03 15.87 -2.48
N TRP A 130 -15.49 14.66 -2.67
CA TRP A 130 -16.31 13.47 -2.90
C TRP A 130 -17.25 13.21 -1.71
N THR A 131 -16.73 13.26 -0.48
CA THR A 131 -17.50 12.99 0.73
C THR A 131 -18.60 14.03 0.95
N GLU A 132 -18.32 15.30 0.69
CA GLU A 132 -19.30 16.39 0.84
C GLU A 132 -20.39 16.35 -0.25
N LYS A 133 -20.02 16.01 -1.49
CA LYS A 133 -20.94 16.03 -2.64
C LYS A 133 -21.77 14.74 -2.77
N PHE A 134 -21.15 13.59 -2.51
CA PHE A 134 -21.73 12.28 -2.79
C PHE A 134 -21.86 11.39 -1.56
N GLY A 135 -21.12 11.68 -0.48
CA GLY A 135 -21.17 10.91 0.75
C GLY A 135 -22.55 10.92 1.38
N LYS A 136 -23.00 9.73 1.81
CA LYS A 136 -24.27 9.53 2.52
C LYS A 136 -24.00 8.94 3.89
N PRO A 137 -24.89 9.15 4.86
CA PRO A 137 -24.84 8.42 6.12
C PRO A 137 -24.98 6.92 5.84
N LEU A 138 -24.14 6.11 6.47
CA LEU A 138 -24.14 4.66 6.29
C LEU A 138 -24.58 3.99 7.59
N GLU A 139 -25.50 3.05 7.47
CA GLU A 139 -25.97 2.21 8.58
C GLU A 139 -25.22 0.88 8.59
N LYS A 140 -25.26 0.18 9.73
CA LYS A 140 -24.65 -1.13 9.96
C LYS A 140 -25.01 -2.15 8.88
N ASP A 141 -24.07 -2.42 7.99
CA ASP A 141 -24.10 -3.62 7.15
C ASP A 141 -23.14 -4.68 7.71
N PHE A 142 -23.71 -5.73 8.27
CA PHE A 142 -23.02 -6.93 8.79
C PHE A 142 -22.37 -7.79 7.68
N PRO A 143 -21.08 -8.13 7.76
CA PRO A 143 -19.94 -7.28 8.10
C PRO A 143 -19.21 -6.79 6.84
N TYR A 144 -19.30 -5.47 6.56
CA TYR A 144 -18.16 -4.70 6.04
C TYR A 144 -18.32 -3.19 6.38
N ASN A 145 -17.20 -2.54 6.71
CA ASN A 145 -16.97 -1.09 6.88
C ASN A 145 -17.76 -0.23 7.90
N THR A 146 -18.81 -0.70 8.56
CA THR A 146 -19.49 0.09 9.63
C THR A 146 -19.51 -0.64 10.96
N LEU A 147 -18.60 -0.26 11.85
CA LEU A 147 -18.38 -0.93 13.14
C LEU A 147 -19.36 -0.54 14.23
N LEU A 148 -20.01 0.61 14.10
CA LEU A 148 -20.66 1.22 15.25
C LEU A 148 -22.16 1.02 15.16
N PRO A 149 -22.82 0.65 16.29
CA PRO A 149 -24.26 0.81 16.42
C PRO A 149 -24.70 2.19 15.98
N GLY A 150 -25.60 2.23 14.99
CA GLY A 150 -26.21 3.46 14.50
C GLY A 150 -25.69 3.91 13.14
N ILE A 151 -26.28 5.00 12.69
CA ILE A 151 -25.95 5.64 11.42
C ILE A 151 -24.64 6.43 11.61
N ILE A 152 -23.61 6.09 10.83
CA ILE A 152 -22.37 6.86 10.78
C ILE A 152 -22.53 7.93 9.71
N ASN A 153 -22.53 9.19 10.15
CA ASN A 153 -22.61 10.34 9.25
C ASN A 153 -21.25 10.56 8.57
N GLN A 154 -21.26 10.75 7.25
CA GLN A 154 -20.09 11.04 6.43
C GLN A 154 -19.27 12.26 6.92
N GLU A 155 -19.90 13.20 7.63
CA GLU A 155 -19.24 14.36 8.22
C GLU A 155 -18.14 13.95 9.22
N CYS A 156 -18.25 12.79 9.87
CA CYS A 156 -17.16 12.32 10.74
C CYS A 156 -15.89 12.04 9.93
N TYR A 157 -16.03 11.57 8.69
CA TYR A 157 -14.90 11.31 7.79
C TYR A 157 -14.39 12.61 7.16
N ALA A 158 -15.29 13.50 6.74
CA ALA A 158 -14.92 14.84 6.25
C ALA A 158 -14.10 15.63 7.28
N SER A 159 -14.49 15.57 8.57
CA SER A 159 -13.72 16.19 9.66
C SER A 159 -12.30 15.62 9.80
N LEU A 160 -12.11 14.31 9.61
CA LEU A 160 -10.79 13.69 9.60
C LEU A 160 -9.96 14.11 8.38
N LEU A 161 -10.58 14.22 7.20
CA LEU A 161 -9.90 14.72 6.00
C LEU A 161 -9.44 16.18 6.16
N ARG A 162 -10.23 17.03 6.81
CA ARG A 162 -9.81 18.41 7.15
C ARG A 162 -8.58 18.40 8.08
N LYS A 163 -8.57 17.53 9.11
CA LYS A 163 -7.38 17.32 9.96
C LYS A 163 -6.16 16.82 9.17
N TYR A 164 -6.35 15.91 8.22
CA TYR A 164 -5.27 15.47 7.32
C TYR A 164 -4.70 16.66 6.53
N LEU A 165 -5.55 17.51 5.96
CA LEU A 165 -5.13 18.70 5.19
C LEU A 165 -4.33 19.70 6.04
N GLU A 166 -4.61 19.80 7.35
CA GLU A 166 -3.81 20.61 8.29
C GLU A 166 -2.40 20.03 8.52
N ILE A 167 -2.23 18.71 8.44
CA ILE A 167 -0.94 18.04 8.61
C ILE A 167 -0.11 18.00 7.32
N VAL A 168 -0.75 18.00 6.13
CA VAL A 168 -0.07 17.91 4.81
C VAL A 168 1.20 18.76 4.67
N PRO A 169 1.25 20.04 5.09
CA PRO A 169 2.46 20.85 4.96
C PRO A 169 3.71 20.23 5.63
N PHE A 170 3.51 19.40 6.66
CA PHE A 170 4.54 18.79 7.51
C PHE A 170 4.77 17.30 7.21
N LEU A 171 3.96 16.68 6.32
CA LEU A 171 4.03 15.25 6.01
C LEU A 171 5.26 14.84 5.21
N LEU A 172 6.02 15.78 4.68
CA LEU A 172 7.25 15.50 3.96
C LEU A 172 8.35 16.45 4.46
N PRO A 173 9.63 16.05 4.36
CA PRO A 173 10.76 16.90 4.74
C PRO A 173 10.67 18.30 4.12
N GLU A 174 10.86 19.35 4.93
CA GLU A 174 10.73 20.76 4.50
C GLU A 174 11.64 21.08 3.32
N ASP A 175 12.90 20.63 3.37
CA ASP A 175 13.89 20.81 2.31
C ASP A 175 13.44 20.13 0.99
N PRO A 176 13.19 20.89 -0.09
CA PRO A 176 12.84 20.34 -1.39
C PRO A 176 13.93 19.43 -1.98
N GLN A 177 15.19 19.62 -1.58
CA GLN A 177 16.33 18.81 -2.02
C GLN A 177 16.48 17.50 -1.23
N ASN A 178 15.64 17.27 -0.22
CA ASN A 178 15.66 16.01 0.50
C ASN A 178 15.40 14.84 -0.49
N PRO A 179 16.24 13.78 -0.47
CA PRO A 179 16.05 12.61 -1.34
C PRO A 179 14.66 12.00 -1.27
N GLY A 180 14.01 12.04 -0.09
CA GLY A 180 12.67 11.52 0.14
C GLY A 180 11.56 12.25 -0.62
N ASN A 181 11.81 13.50 -1.04
CA ASN A 181 10.88 14.29 -1.85
C ASN A 181 11.02 14.02 -3.35
N GLN A 182 12.13 13.39 -3.78
CA GLN A 182 12.43 13.22 -5.19
C GLN A 182 11.42 12.28 -5.85
N PRO A 183 10.91 12.60 -7.05
CA PRO A 183 9.96 11.75 -7.74
C PRO A 183 10.60 10.41 -8.14
N ALA A 184 9.92 9.31 -7.89
CA ALA A 184 10.35 7.96 -8.20
C ALA A 184 9.19 7.19 -8.86
N PHE A 185 9.54 6.34 -9.83
CA PHE A 185 8.58 5.50 -10.54
C PHE A 185 8.71 4.06 -10.08
N ARG A 186 7.57 3.42 -9.81
CA ARG A 186 7.51 2.03 -9.41
C ARG A 186 6.31 1.36 -10.06
N HIS A 187 6.46 0.07 -10.34
CA HIS A 187 5.36 -0.77 -10.80
C HIS A 187 4.24 -0.84 -9.73
N PRO A 188 2.97 -0.53 -10.07
CA PRO A 188 1.89 -0.44 -9.09
C PRO A 188 1.42 -1.80 -8.56
N ASP A 189 1.42 -2.85 -9.39
CA ASP A 189 0.97 -4.19 -8.99
C ASP A 189 2.01 -5.28 -9.29
N LEU A 190 3.19 -5.20 -8.67
CA LEU A 190 4.25 -6.18 -8.93
C LEU A 190 4.00 -7.48 -8.15
N THR A 191 3.24 -8.38 -8.76
CA THR A 191 2.95 -9.73 -8.27
C THR A 191 3.68 -10.77 -9.13
N PRO A 192 3.85 -12.03 -8.65
CA PRO A 192 4.43 -13.09 -9.48
C PRO A 192 3.68 -13.34 -10.79
N ALA A 193 2.38 -13.06 -10.86
CA ALA A 193 1.58 -13.23 -12.07
C ALA A 193 1.93 -12.21 -13.16
N ASN A 194 2.52 -11.08 -12.79
CA ASN A 194 2.87 -9.98 -13.69
C ASN A 194 4.33 -10.01 -14.17
N VAL A 195 5.11 -11.04 -13.79
CA VAL A 195 6.53 -11.18 -14.13
C VAL A 195 6.77 -12.44 -14.99
N PHE A 196 7.19 -12.23 -16.24
CA PHE A 196 7.51 -13.31 -17.17
C PHE A 196 9.00 -13.61 -17.16
N VAL A 197 9.33 -14.89 -16.99
CA VAL A 197 10.70 -15.35 -16.81
C VAL A 197 11.03 -16.42 -17.86
N SER A 198 12.22 -16.32 -18.45
CA SER A 198 12.74 -17.36 -19.34
C SER A 198 12.95 -18.67 -18.57
N PRO A 199 12.37 -19.80 -19.00
CA PRO A 199 12.57 -21.08 -18.30
C PRO A 199 14.01 -21.60 -18.40
N GLU A 200 14.78 -21.13 -19.38
CA GLU A 200 16.16 -21.57 -19.63
C GLU A 200 17.18 -20.73 -18.86
N THR A 201 16.99 -19.40 -18.83
CA THR A 201 17.98 -18.45 -18.27
C THR A 201 17.56 -17.86 -16.92
N PHE A 202 16.29 -17.98 -16.53
CA PHE A 202 15.68 -17.30 -15.39
C PHE A 202 15.73 -15.77 -15.47
N GLU A 203 16.02 -15.22 -16.64
CA GLU A 203 15.98 -13.77 -16.88
C GLU A 203 14.54 -13.30 -17.05
N ILE A 204 14.29 -12.07 -16.60
CA ILE A 204 13.01 -11.41 -16.78
C ILE A 204 12.91 -10.99 -18.24
N THR A 205 11.87 -11.47 -18.91
CA THR A 205 11.62 -11.20 -20.33
C THR A 205 10.56 -10.12 -20.52
N CYS A 206 9.62 -10.00 -19.58
CA CYS A 206 8.56 -9.01 -19.63
C CYS A 206 7.99 -8.79 -18.22
N ILE A 207 7.59 -7.54 -17.95
CA ILE A 207 6.72 -7.18 -16.83
C ILE A 207 5.49 -6.54 -17.46
N ILE A 208 4.30 -7.01 -17.07
CA ILE A 208 3.01 -6.50 -17.57
C ILE A 208 2.28 -5.76 -16.45
N ASP A 209 1.11 -5.19 -16.77
CA ASP A 209 0.22 -4.56 -15.78
C ASP A 209 0.73 -3.22 -15.22
N TRP A 210 1.36 -2.44 -16.10
CA TRP A 210 1.81 -1.06 -15.84
C TRP A 210 0.68 -0.04 -15.79
N GLN A 211 -0.57 -0.45 -15.92
CA GLN A 211 -1.72 0.44 -15.79
C GLN A 211 -1.71 1.10 -14.41
N HIS A 212 -2.13 2.37 -14.36
CA HIS A 212 -2.13 3.18 -13.14
C HIS A 212 -0.74 3.47 -12.54
N ALA A 213 0.35 3.17 -13.25
CA ALA A 213 1.69 3.54 -12.79
C ALA A 213 1.85 5.07 -12.72
N THR A 214 2.44 5.53 -11.63
CA THR A 214 2.60 6.95 -11.31
C THR A 214 3.99 7.24 -10.79
N VAL A 215 4.46 8.44 -11.08
CA VAL A 215 5.65 9.01 -10.45
C VAL A 215 5.18 9.66 -9.16
N THR A 216 5.71 9.22 -8.02
CA THR A 216 5.37 9.72 -6.68
C THR A 216 6.62 10.06 -5.88
N PRO A 217 6.54 10.86 -4.81
CA PRO A 217 7.69 11.12 -3.94
C PRO A 217 8.31 9.82 -3.45
N LEU A 218 9.64 9.76 -3.33
CA LEU A 218 10.37 8.56 -2.90
C LEU A 218 9.87 8.00 -1.56
N LEU A 219 9.47 8.84 -0.61
CA LEU A 219 8.89 8.39 0.68
C LEU A 219 7.52 7.70 0.53
N LEU A 220 6.84 7.86 -0.60
CA LEU A 220 5.61 7.13 -0.92
C LEU A 220 5.88 5.96 -1.86
N ALA A 221 6.85 6.09 -2.77
CA ALA A 221 7.22 5.04 -3.70
C ALA A 221 8.04 3.91 -3.06
N ALA A 222 8.86 4.19 -2.05
CA ALA A 222 9.74 3.20 -1.41
C ALA A 222 8.95 2.17 -0.59
N GLY A 223 9.46 0.94 -0.51
CA GLY A 223 8.75 -0.16 0.15
C GLY A 223 9.09 -1.52 -0.45
N HIS A 224 8.32 -2.54 -0.10
CA HIS A 224 8.44 -3.89 -0.66
C HIS A 224 7.25 -4.10 -1.61
N PRO A 225 7.47 -4.43 -2.89
CA PRO A 225 6.37 -4.80 -3.79
C PRO A 225 5.69 -6.09 -3.32
N LYS A 226 4.42 -6.33 -3.68
CA LYS A 226 3.62 -7.51 -3.27
C LYS A 226 4.36 -8.84 -3.39
N MET A 227 5.12 -9.03 -4.47
CA MET A 227 5.96 -10.22 -4.69
C MET A 227 7.00 -10.47 -3.59
N PHE A 228 7.44 -9.43 -2.88
CA PHE A 228 8.48 -9.43 -1.86
C PHE A 228 7.99 -8.92 -0.50
N GLU A 229 6.68 -8.90 -0.26
CA GLU A 229 6.13 -8.50 1.03
C GLU A 229 6.52 -9.49 2.15
N ASN A 230 6.66 -8.95 3.37
CA ASN A 230 6.86 -9.78 4.55
C ASN A 230 5.58 -10.59 4.84
N PRO A 231 5.62 -11.93 4.85
CA PRO A 231 4.44 -12.73 5.15
C PRO A 231 4.12 -12.80 6.65
N ASP A 232 5.03 -12.34 7.51
CA ASP A 232 4.92 -12.42 8.96
C ASP A 232 4.33 -11.13 9.59
N VAL A 233 3.78 -11.23 10.80
CA VAL A 233 3.21 -10.09 11.55
C VAL A 233 4.26 -9.00 11.76
N GLU A 234 5.49 -9.41 12.09
CA GLU A 234 6.62 -8.52 12.26
C GLU A 234 7.76 -8.94 11.32
N PRO A 235 8.50 -7.97 10.76
CA PRO A 235 9.67 -8.28 9.98
C PRO A 235 10.79 -8.87 10.87
N PRO A 236 11.57 -9.85 10.37
CA PRO A 236 12.71 -10.39 11.09
C PRO A 236 13.72 -9.30 11.51
N GLU A 237 14.08 -9.28 12.80
CA GLU A 237 15.08 -8.35 13.35
C GLU A 237 16.46 -8.55 12.71
N THR A 238 16.80 -9.79 12.39
CA THR A 238 18.09 -10.16 11.81
C THR A 238 18.01 -10.35 10.30
N LEU A 239 19.17 -10.41 9.65
CA LEU A 239 19.32 -10.75 8.23
C LEU A 239 19.79 -12.20 8.05
N GLU A 240 19.26 -13.09 8.88
CA GLU A 240 19.45 -14.51 8.68
C GLU A 240 18.49 -15.03 7.61
N ALA A 241 19.01 -15.93 6.76
CA ALA A 241 18.18 -16.61 5.80
C ALA A 241 17.11 -17.46 6.53
N PRO A 242 15.84 -17.44 6.08
CA PRO A 242 14.79 -18.26 6.65
C PRO A 242 15.17 -19.75 6.64
N LYS A 243 14.83 -20.46 7.72
CA LYS A 243 15.08 -21.89 7.88
C LYS A 243 13.75 -22.64 8.02
N PRO A 244 13.66 -23.89 7.55
CA PRO A 244 12.51 -24.74 7.82
C PRO A 244 12.26 -24.87 9.33
N PRO A 245 10.99 -25.01 9.77
CA PRO A 245 10.67 -25.26 11.16
C PRO A 245 11.19 -26.63 11.62
N GLU A 246 11.37 -26.80 12.93
CA GLU A 246 11.72 -28.09 13.51
C GLU A 246 10.62 -29.13 13.18
N GLY A 247 11.03 -30.35 12.83
CA GLY A 247 10.09 -31.41 12.44
C GLY A 247 9.54 -31.33 11.02
N TYR A 248 10.02 -30.39 10.18
CA TYR A 248 9.59 -30.24 8.78
C TYR A 248 9.62 -31.55 7.97
N ASP A 249 10.65 -32.38 8.16
CA ASP A 249 10.79 -33.65 7.43
C ASP A 249 9.71 -34.69 7.78
N THR A 250 9.01 -34.49 8.90
CA THR A 250 7.98 -35.40 9.42
C THR A 250 6.55 -34.92 9.19
N LEU A 251 6.37 -33.74 8.57
CA LEU A 251 5.05 -33.19 8.25
C LEU A 251 4.34 -34.02 7.17
N ASP A 252 3.02 -34.08 7.25
CA ASP A 252 2.19 -34.63 6.18
C ASP A 252 2.24 -33.73 4.92
N PRO A 253 1.88 -34.26 3.73
CA PRO A 253 2.05 -33.52 2.48
C PRO A 253 1.30 -32.18 2.39
N GLU A 254 0.14 -32.05 3.03
CA GLU A 254 -0.69 -30.84 2.98
C GLU A 254 -0.06 -29.75 3.84
N THR A 255 0.20 -30.06 5.11
CA THR A 255 0.90 -29.14 6.03
C THR A 255 2.28 -28.76 5.48
N LYS A 256 2.98 -29.69 4.85
CA LYS A 256 4.29 -29.44 4.25
C LYS A 256 4.22 -28.44 3.09
N ALA A 257 3.17 -28.49 2.26
CA ALA A 257 2.98 -27.55 1.17
C ALA A 257 2.72 -26.11 1.67
N GLU A 258 1.94 -25.96 2.74
CA GLU A 258 1.71 -24.66 3.39
C GLU A 258 3.01 -24.07 3.95
N VAL A 259 3.80 -24.91 4.65
CA VAL A 259 5.11 -24.51 5.18
C VAL A 259 6.08 -24.13 4.06
N ASP A 260 6.09 -24.88 2.95
CA ASP A 260 6.92 -24.59 1.79
C ASP A 260 6.57 -23.24 1.14
N GLU A 261 5.29 -22.93 1.03
CA GLU A 261 4.81 -21.65 0.50
C GLU A 261 5.19 -20.47 1.41
N LEU A 262 5.01 -20.63 2.73
CA LEU A 262 5.43 -19.62 3.71
C LEU A 262 6.96 -19.41 3.68
N LEU A 263 7.74 -20.48 3.63
CA LEU A 263 9.20 -20.42 3.50
C LEU A 263 9.60 -19.74 2.19
N ARG A 264 8.92 -20.02 1.08
CA ARG A 264 9.15 -19.38 -0.22
C ARG A 264 8.96 -17.86 -0.12
N ARG A 265 7.85 -17.40 0.47
CA ARG A 265 7.56 -15.96 0.65
C ARG A 265 8.58 -15.28 1.56
N ARG A 266 8.91 -15.88 2.71
CA ARG A 266 9.96 -15.40 3.61
C ARG A 266 11.31 -15.28 2.91
N TYR A 267 11.63 -16.24 2.04
CA TYR A 267 12.89 -16.25 1.30
C TYR A 267 12.96 -15.14 0.25
N LEU A 268 11.87 -14.88 -0.48
CA LEU A 268 11.79 -13.77 -1.42
C LEU A 268 11.92 -12.43 -0.72
N TYR A 269 11.19 -12.22 0.38
CA TYR A 269 11.34 -11.04 1.24
C TYR A 269 12.79 -10.87 1.71
N TYR A 270 13.42 -11.96 2.20
CA TYR A 270 14.82 -11.95 2.63
C TYR A 270 15.78 -11.53 1.50
N LEU A 271 15.69 -12.17 0.33
CA LEU A 271 16.53 -11.87 -0.82
C LEU A 271 16.36 -10.41 -1.24
N TYR A 272 15.12 -9.94 -1.35
CA TYR A 272 14.83 -8.56 -1.73
C TYR A 272 15.42 -7.57 -0.72
N ARG A 273 15.14 -7.76 0.57
CA ARG A 273 15.64 -6.91 1.65
C ARG A 273 17.17 -6.81 1.61
N VAL A 274 17.86 -7.94 1.47
CA VAL A 274 19.32 -8.01 1.45
C VAL A 274 19.91 -7.33 0.21
N PHE A 275 19.50 -7.78 -0.98
CA PHE A 275 20.13 -7.35 -2.22
C PHE A 275 19.68 -5.95 -2.65
N ASN A 276 18.41 -5.58 -2.44
CA ASN A 276 17.92 -4.24 -2.77
C ASN A 276 18.60 -3.19 -1.87
N GLY A 277 18.69 -3.45 -0.55
CA GLY A 277 19.44 -2.57 0.36
C GLY A 277 20.93 -2.45 -0.02
N ALA A 278 21.52 -3.51 -0.58
CA ALA A 278 22.89 -3.47 -1.06
C ALA A 278 23.07 -2.67 -2.36
N GLN A 279 22.14 -2.79 -3.32
CA GLN A 279 22.32 -2.32 -4.70
C GLN A 279 21.56 -1.02 -5.04
N ASN A 280 20.42 -0.76 -4.41
CA ASN A 280 19.56 0.40 -4.64
C ASN A 280 19.65 1.39 -3.46
N LYS A 281 20.64 2.28 -3.52
CA LYS A 281 20.92 3.23 -2.43
C LYS A 281 19.86 4.32 -2.29
N LYS A 282 19.19 4.70 -3.38
CA LYS A 282 18.07 5.65 -3.35
C LYS A 282 16.90 5.05 -2.59
N HIS A 283 16.46 3.84 -2.96
CA HIS A 283 15.43 3.11 -2.20
C HIS A 283 15.80 2.97 -0.72
N LEU A 284 17.02 2.51 -0.42
CA LEU A 284 17.47 2.35 0.97
C LEU A 284 17.43 3.67 1.75
N SER A 285 17.70 4.81 1.11
CA SER A 285 17.70 6.11 1.80
C SER A 285 16.33 6.49 2.36
N ALA A 286 15.24 6.03 1.77
CA ALA A 286 13.88 6.26 2.27
C ALA A 286 13.64 5.54 3.61
N PHE A 287 14.24 4.36 3.80
CA PHE A 287 14.18 3.61 5.06
C PHE A 287 14.99 4.27 6.20
N TYR A 288 15.71 5.35 5.90
CA TYR A 288 16.30 6.18 6.94
C TYR A 288 15.30 7.13 7.62
N ASP A 289 14.12 7.33 7.04
CA ASP A 289 13.03 8.06 7.69
C ASP A 289 12.31 7.12 8.68
N PRO A 290 12.34 7.39 10.00
CA PRO A 290 11.61 6.61 10.99
C PRO A 290 10.08 6.67 10.81
N LEU A 291 9.59 7.63 10.02
CA LEU A 291 8.18 7.86 9.75
C LEU A 291 7.75 7.36 8.36
N LEU A 292 8.59 6.60 7.64
CA LEU A 292 8.26 6.09 6.31
C LEU A 292 6.87 5.41 6.28
N LEU A 293 6.68 4.36 7.08
CA LEU A 293 5.41 3.62 7.12
C LEU A 293 4.25 4.47 7.68
N PRO A 294 4.38 5.21 8.80
CA PRO A 294 3.32 6.11 9.26
C PRO A 294 2.85 7.14 8.22
N ARG A 295 3.77 7.75 7.45
CA ARG A 295 3.43 8.68 6.35
C ARG A 295 2.65 7.96 5.26
N GLN A 296 3.15 6.83 4.78
CA GLN A 296 2.50 6.04 3.73
C GLN A 296 1.11 5.60 4.14
N HIS A 297 0.95 5.06 5.36
CA HIS A 297 -0.35 4.66 5.89
C HIS A 297 -1.33 5.83 5.98
N LEU A 298 -0.91 6.99 6.48
CA LEU A 298 -1.80 8.14 6.56
C LEU A 298 -2.25 8.61 5.16
N VAL A 299 -1.32 8.70 4.21
CA VAL A 299 -1.63 9.13 2.83
C VAL A 299 -2.56 8.14 2.14
N ASP A 300 -2.32 6.84 2.29
CA ASP A 300 -3.19 5.79 1.77
C ASP A 300 -4.62 5.94 2.33
N TYR A 301 -4.79 5.97 3.65
CA TYR A 301 -6.11 6.07 4.27
C TYR A 301 -6.84 7.38 4.00
N ALA A 302 -6.11 8.48 3.83
CA ALA A 302 -6.68 9.77 3.43
C ALA A 302 -7.13 9.78 1.96
N GLY A 303 -6.61 8.87 1.13
CA GLY A 303 -6.98 8.70 -0.26
C GLY A 303 -8.11 7.70 -0.50
N ARG A 304 -8.63 7.03 0.53
CA ARG A 304 -9.74 6.06 0.39
C ARG A 304 -11.10 6.77 0.35
N GLN A 305 -12.06 6.17 -0.34
CA GLN A 305 -13.43 6.68 -0.38
C GLN A 305 -14.11 6.58 0.98
N TRP A 306 -15.02 7.51 1.26
CA TRP A 306 -16.01 7.30 2.32
C TRP A 306 -16.82 6.02 2.05
N SER A 307 -16.66 5.05 2.94
CA SER A 307 -17.30 3.74 2.90
C SER A 307 -17.90 3.30 4.24
N GLY A 308 -17.91 4.19 5.23
CA GLY A 308 -18.30 3.89 6.62
C GLY A 308 -17.09 3.72 7.55
N ASN A 309 -15.92 3.44 6.98
CA ASN A 309 -14.70 3.20 7.74
C ASN A 309 -14.03 4.52 8.15
N ARG A 310 -14.35 4.99 9.36
CA ARG A 310 -13.65 6.13 9.99
C ARG A 310 -12.41 5.73 10.80
N ILE A 311 -12.31 4.46 11.20
CA ILE A 311 -11.32 4.00 12.20
C ILE A 311 -9.90 4.06 11.65
N THR A 312 -9.70 3.66 10.40
CA THR A 312 -8.36 3.62 9.78
C THR A 312 -7.72 5.00 9.67
N LEU A 313 -8.43 5.97 9.08
CA LEU A 313 -7.94 7.35 8.96
C LEU A 313 -7.78 8.02 10.32
N GLN A 314 -8.73 7.81 11.24
CA GLN A 314 -8.65 8.36 12.60
C GLN A 314 -7.42 7.83 13.35
N GLY A 315 -7.18 6.51 13.32
CA GLY A 315 -6.01 5.90 13.97
C GLY A 315 -4.69 6.34 13.33
N ALA A 316 -4.64 6.50 12.01
CA ALA A 316 -3.46 7.02 11.33
C ALA A 316 -3.14 8.47 11.74
N LEU A 317 -4.15 9.34 11.85
CA LEU A 317 -3.99 10.71 12.32
C LEU A 317 -3.54 10.76 13.80
N MET A 318 -4.15 9.93 14.66
CA MET A 318 -3.76 9.84 16.07
C MET A 318 -2.30 9.41 16.24
N ARG A 319 -1.86 8.37 15.52
CA ARG A 319 -0.45 7.95 15.51
C ARG A 319 0.48 9.06 15.00
N MET A 320 0.08 9.82 13.98
CA MET A 320 0.87 10.96 13.51
C MET A 320 0.96 12.09 14.55
N CYS A 321 -0.07 12.33 15.37
CA CYS A 321 0.05 13.23 16.52
C CYS A 321 1.09 12.73 17.54
N GLU A 322 1.12 11.43 17.82
CA GLU A 322 2.10 10.83 18.74
C GLU A 322 3.53 10.91 18.18
N TYR A 323 3.67 10.73 16.87
CA TYR A 323 4.95 10.82 16.16
C TYR A 323 5.35 12.25 15.79
N TRP A 324 4.53 13.25 16.08
CA TRP A 324 4.80 14.65 15.76
C TRP A 324 6.20 15.12 16.17
N PRO A 325 6.74 14.78 17.35
CA PRO A 325 8.09 15.19 17.76
C PRO A 325 9.23 14.61 16.91
N LEU A 326 8.96 13.67 16.00
CA LEU A 326 9.92 13.07 15.07
C LEU A 326 9.91 13.75 13.70
N LEU A 327 8.93 14.63 13.42
CA LEU A 327 8.90 15.41 12.20
C LEU A 327 9.99 16.48 12.21
N SER A 328 10.49 16.83 11.02
CA SER A 328 11.46 17.92 10.83
C SER A 328 10.76 19.29 10.86
N THR A 329 10.07 19.61 11.96
CA THR A 329 9.39 20.90 12.18
C THR A 329 9.47 21.32 13.65
N ASP A 330 9.61 22.61 13.88
CA ASP A 330 9.52 23.22 15.22
C ASP A 330 8.07 23.62 15.58
N GLU A 331 7.13 23.44 14.65
CA GLU A 331 5.71 23.75 14.88
C GLU A 331 5.03 22.72 15.78
N LYS A 332 4.02 23.17 16.52
CA LYS A 332 3.16 22.26 17.29
C LYS A 332 2.22 21.51 16.35
N CYS A 333 1.80 20.31 16.75
CA CYS A 333 0.80 19.55 16.00
C CYS A 333 -0.46 20.41 15.82
N PRO A 334 -0.90 20.68 14.58
CA PRO A 334 -2.03 21.56 14.31
C PRO A 334 -3.35 20.91 14.73
N ILE A 335 -3.37 19.58 14.82
CA ILE A 335 -4.57 18.83 15.18
C ILE A 335 -4.45 18.23 16.58
N ALA A 336 -5.60 18.04 17.20
CA ALA A 336 -5.73 17.33 18.46
C ALA A 336 -6.99 16.44 18.45
N PHE A 337 -6.99 15.47 19.35
CA PHE A 337 -8.13 14.63 19.70
C PHE A 337 -8.39 14.76 21.19
N THR A 338 -9.66 14.78 21.57
CA THR A 338 -10.10 14.80 22.95
C THR A 338 -9.86 13.44 23.62
N ASP A 339 -9.72 13.41 24.95
CA ASP A 339 -9.58 12.16 25.70
C ASP A 339 -10.75 11.20 25.45
N ALA A 340 -11.95 11.74 25.21
CA ALA A 340 -13.12 10.95 24.86
C ALA A 340 -12.99 10.30 23.47
N GLU A 341 -12.45 11.00 22.49
CA GLU A 341 -12.18 10.45 21.14
C GLU A 341 -11.09 9.39 21.17
N LEU A 342 -10.01 9.62 21.92
CA LEU A 342 -8.91 8.67 22.10
C LEU A 342 -9.40 7.39 22.78
N LYS A 343 -10.15 7.54 23.89
CA LYS A 343 -10.74 6.40 24.60
C LYS A 343 -11.68 5.61 23.70
N LYS A 344 -12.60 6.30 23.01
CA LYS A 344 -13.53 5.64 22.09
C LYS A 344 -12.79 4.90 20.98
N HIS A 345 -11.76 5.50 20.39
CA HIS A 345 -10.97 4.83 19.36
C HIS A 345 -10.28 3.57 19.89
N SER A 346 -9.72 3.61 21.10
CA SER A 346 -9.10 2.43 21.73
C SER A 346 -10.09 1.29 22.04
N GLU A 347 -11.38 1.61 22.21
CA GLU A 347 -12.45 0.62 22.38
C GLU A 347 -12.95 0.09 21.02
N ASP A 348 -13.02 0.94 19.99
CA ASP A 348 -13.53 0.61 18.65
C ASP A 348 -12.51 -0.16 17.77
N GLU A 349 -11.21 0.15 17.87
CA GLU A 349 -10.16 -0.36 16.96
C GLU A 349 -9.95 -1.89 17.06
N PRO A 350 -9.89 -2.53 18.25
CA PRO A 350 -9.73 -3.98 18.35
C PRO A 350 -10.89 -4.75 17.70
N MET A 351 -12.13 -4.28 17.90
CA MET A 351 -13.30 -4.90 17.30
C MET A 351 -13.28 -4.78 15.76
N TRP A 352 -12.75 -3.68 15.22
CA TRP A 352 -12.54 -3.59 13.77
C TRP A 352 -11.53 -4.60 13.26
N PHE A 353 -10.43 -4.79 13.99
CA PHE A 353 -9.42 -5.76 13.62
C PHE A 353 -9.99 -7.18 13.61
N ASP A 354 -10.70 -7.57 14.67
CA ASP A 354 -11.31 -8.90 14.80
C ASP A 354 -12.32 -9.18 13.68
N LEU A 355 -13.15 -8.20 13.32
CA LEU A 355 -14.13 -8.35 12.23
C LEU A 355 -13.46 -8.45 10.85
N ASN A 356 -12.40 -7.68 10.58
CA ASN A 356 -11.66 -7.84 9.32
C ASN A 356 -10.96 -9.20 9.24
N ALA A 357 -10.39 -9.69 10.35
CA ALA A 357 -9.81 -11.01 10.42
C ALA A 357 -10.85 -12.11 10.13
N LEU A 358 -12.06 -11.97 10.69
CA LEU A 358 -13.18 -12.88 10.43
C LEU A 358 -13.60 -12.88 8.96
N VAL A 359 -13.74 -11.72 8.32
CA VAL A 359 -14.14 -11.67 6.91
C VAL A 359 -13.03 -12.21 5.99
N ASN A 360 -11.76 -11.95 6.30
CA ASN A 360 -10.65 -12.54 5.56
C ASN A 360 -10.63 -14.06 5.69
N HIS A 361 -10.90 -14.59 6.89
CA HIS A 361 -11.08 -16.02 7.07
C HIS A 361 -12.20 -16.60 6.18
N TRP A 362 -13.34 -15.90 6.06
CA TRP A 362 -14.40 -16.34 5.14
C TRP A 362 -13.99 -16.25 3.67
N ARG A 363 -13.23 -15.23 3.26
CA ARG A 363 -12.67 -15.17 1.90
C ARG A 363 -11.84 -16.40 1.56
N ASP A 364 -11.02 -16.86 2.52
CA ASP A 364 -10.23 -18.07 2.38
C ASP A 364 -11.12 -19.31 2.25
N GLU A 365 -12.14 -19.45 3.12
CA GLU A 365 -13.11 -20.54 3.03
C GLU A 365 -13.85 -20.58 1.68
N LEU A 366 -14.14 -19.40 1.11
CA LEU A 366 -14.77 -19.21 -0.19
C LEU A 366 -13.83 -19.46 -1.37
N GLY A 367 -12.60 -19.92 -1.15
CA GLY A 367 -11.66 -20.28 -2.21
C GLY A 367 -10.70 -19.15 -2.61
N GLY A 368 -10.40 -18.24 -1.67
CA GLY A 368 -9.44 -17.16 -1.86
C GLY A 368 -10.02 -15.98 -2.63
N LEU A 369 -11.24 -15.57 -2.30
CA LEU A 369 -11.89 -14.38 -2.85
C LEU A 369 -11.05 -13.14 -2.52
N ASN A 370 -10.71 -12.30 -3.50
CA ASN A 370 -10.01 -11.05 -3.21
C ASN A 370 -10.95 -9.95 -2.69
N GLU A 371 -10.42 -8.76 -2.38
CA GLU A 371 -11.23 -7.63 -1.88
C GLU A 371 -12.27 -7.14 -2.88
N GLU A 372 -12.04 -7.34 -4.19
CA GLU A 372 -12.92 -6.96 -5.30
C GLU A 372 -13.95 -8.04 -5.66
N GLY A 373 -13.98 -9.17 -4.92
CA GLY A 373 -14.88 -10.27 -5.22
C GLY A 373 -14.43 -11.17 -6.39
N TRP A 374 -13.19 -11.02 -6.85
CA TRP A 374 -12.61 -11.89 -7.88
C TRP A 374 -12.23 -13.25 -7.31
N ILE A 375 -12.56 -14.31 -8.07
CA ILE A 375 -12.14 -15.68 -7.81
C ILE A 375 -11.90 -16.41 -9.13
N ARG A 376 -11.06 -17.44 -9.10
CA ARG A 376 -10.84 -18.33 -10.23
C ARG A 376 -12.14 -18.95 -10.72
N SER A 377 -12.35 -18.99 -12.04
CA SER A 377 -13.57 -19.53 -12.66
C SER A 377 -13.88 -20.96 -12.25
N GLU A 378 -12.85 -21.78 -12.03
CA GLU A 378 -13.02 -23.17 -11.57
C GLU A 378 -13.64 -23.26 -10.16
N MET A 379 -13.40 -22.25 -9.32
CA MET A 379 -13.85 -22.20 -7.94
C MET A 379 -15.21 -21.49 -7.79
N TYR A 380 -15.64 -20.74 -8.80
CA TYR A 380 -16.82 -19.85 -8.74
C TYR A 380 -18.08 -20.56 -8.23
N ASN A 381 -18.45 -21.70 -8.83
CA ASN A 381 -19.65 -22.43 -8.43
C ASN A 381 -19.55 -22.95 -6.98
N SER A 382 -18.37 -23.43 -6.58
CA SER A 382 -18.15 -23.88 -5.19
C SER A 382 -18.20 -22.72 -4.21
N ALA A 383 -17.65 -21.57 -4.58
CA ALA A 383 -17.67 -20.36 -3.76
C ALA A 383 -19.10 -19.84 -3.58
N LEU A 384 -19.90 -19.84 -4.65
CA LEU A 384 -21.30 -19.43 -4.59
C LEU A 384 -22.12 -20.29 -3.64
N GLU A 385 -21.96 -21.61 -3.69
CA GLU A 385 -22.67 -22.54 -2.80
C GLU A 385 -22.20 -22.41 -1.36
N LYS A 386 -20.88 -22.30 -1.13
CA LYS A 386 -20.33 -22.05 0.21
C LYS A 386 -20.81 -20.71 0.78
N ASN A 387 -20.88 -19.67 -0.05
CA ASN A 387 -21.36 -18.35 0.34
C ASN A 387 -22.82 -18.41 0.81
N LYS A 388 -23.70 -19.07 0.05
CA LYS A 388 -25.09 -19.30 0.46
C LYS A 388 -25.18 -20.09 1.77
N ALA A 389 -24.40 -21.16 1.90
CA ALA A 389 -24.38 -21.99 3.10
C ALA A 389 -23.90 -21.20 4.33
N LEU A 390 -22.85 -20.39 4.17
CA LEU A 390 -22.30 -19.55 5.23
C LEU A 390 -23.31 -18.47 5.64
N LYS A 391 -23.91 -17.76 4.68
CA LYS A 391 -24.99 -16.78 4.95
C LYS A 391 -26.14 -17.41 5.72
N GLN A 392 -26.60 -18.59 5.29
CA GLN A 392 -27.71 -19.28 5.94
C GLN A 392 -27.36 -19.73 7.36
N LYS A 393 -26.14 -20.21 7.59
CA LYS A 393 -25.65 -20.57 8.93
C LYS A 393 -25.72 -19.35 9.86
N PHE A 394 -25.21 -18.20 9.42
CA PHE A 394 -25.27 -16.97 10.21
C PHE A 394 -26.70 -16.50 10.47
N ILE A 395 -27.61 -16.61 9.51
CA ILE A 395 -29.03 -16.30 9.71
C ILE A 395 -29.68 -17.22 10.75
N ASN A 396 -29.32 -18.51 10.76
CA ASN A 396 -29.89 -19.48 11.70
C ASN A 396 -29.37 -19.29 13.13
N ASP A 397 -28.12 -18.85 13.26
CA ASP A 397 -27.45 -18.63 14.55
C ASP A 397 -27.70 -17.22 15.12
N ALA A 398 -28.27 -16.30 14.32
CA ALA A 398 -28.54 -14.91 14.71
C ALA A 398 -29.78 -14.79 15.62
N ASP A 399 -29.73 -13.80 16.52
CA ASP A 399 -30.91 -13.39 17.28
C ASP A 399 -32.00 -12.83 16.35
N PRO A 400 -33.30 -12.95 16.69
CA PRO A 400 -34.40 -12.55 15.80
C PRO A 400 -34.34 -11.09 15.30
N ASP A 401 -33.77 -10.17 16.09
CA ASP A 401 -33.60 -8.76 15.73
C ASP A 401 -32.30 -8.48 14.93
N GLU A 402 -31.48 -9.50 14.68
CA GLU A 402 -30.25 -9.44 13.91
C GLU A 402 -30.35 -10.11 12.54
N VAL A 403 -31.32 -11.01 12.34
CA VAL A 403 -31.54 -11.73 11.06
C VAL A 403 -31.61 -10.78 9.86
N GLU A 404 -32.38 -9.70 9.97
CA GLU A 404 -32.51 -8.70 8.89
C GLU A 404 -31.20 -7.97 8.64
N LYS A 405 -30.41 -7.71 9.69
CA LYS A 405 -29.09 -7.07 9.58
C LYS A 405 -28.10 -7.97 8.86
N VAL A 406 -28.10 -9.28 9.16
CA VAL A 406 -27.27 -10.27 8.45
C VAL A 406 -27.70 -10.38 6.99
N ALA A 407 -29.01 -10.40 6.73
CA ALA A 407 -29.54 -10.53 5.39
C ALA A 407 -29.17 -9.34 4.50
N ASN A 408 -29.33 -8.11 5.01
CA ASN A 408 -29.06 -6.87 4.29
C ASN A 408 -27.58 -6.48 4.27
N GLY A 409 -26.82 -6.89 5.28
CA GLY A 409 -25.44 -6.48 5.44
C GLY A 409 -24.42 -7.37 4.72
N TRP A 410 -24.81 -8.60 4.36
CA TRP A 410 -23.90 -9.68 3.98
C TRP A 410 -22.77 -9.24 3.04
N PRO A 411 -21.49 -9.50 3.37
CA PRO A 411 -20.35 -8.93 2.65
C PRO A 411 -20.19 -9.44 1.22
N PHE A 412 -20.65 -10.66 0.96
CA PHE A 412 -20.47 -11.33 -0.32
C PHE A 412 -21.79 -11.40 -1.11
N GLN A 413 -22.59 -10.35 -1.04
CA GLN A 413 -23.81 -10.21 -1.85
C GLN A 413 -23.65 -9.10 -2.87
N ASP A 414 -24.42 -9.17 -3.94
CA ASP A 414 -24.50 -8.10 -4.91
C ASP A 414 -25.03 -6.84 -4.22
N LYS A 415 -24.28 -5.74 -4.32
CA LYS A 415 -24.74 -4.41 -3.93
C LYS A 415 -24.92 -3.57 -5.18
N GLU A 416 -25.85 -2.62 -5.17
CA GLU A 416 -25.81 -1.55 -6.16
C GLU A 416 -24.44 -0.88 -6.03
N GLU A 417 -23.60 -1.04 -7.04
CA GLU A 417 -22.31 -0.37 -7.09
C GLU A 417 -22.58 1.13 -7.24
N TYR A 418 -22.54 1.85 -6.11
CA TYR A 418 -22.47 3.30 -6.12
C TYR A 418 -21.04 3.69 -6.52
N PHE A 419 -20.70 3.45 -7.78
CA PHE A 419 -19.54 4.08 -8.40
C PHE A 419 -19.85 5.55 -8.58
#